data_AF-A0A1V5SF93-F1
#
_entry.id   AF-A0A1V5SF93-F1
#
_cell.length_a   1.000
_cell.length_b   1.000
_cell.length_c   1.000
_cell.angle_alpha   90.00
_cell.angle_beta   90.00
_cell.angle_gamma   90.00
#
_symmetry.space_group_name_H-M   'P 1'
#
loop_
_entity.id
_entity.type
_entity.pdbx_description
1 polymer ?
#
loop_
_entity_poly.entity_id
_entity_poly.type
_entity_poly.pdbx_seq_one_letter_code
_entity_poly.pdbx_strand_id
1 'polypeptide(L)'
;MMRKFINIFIALFHLILILVALTSFLWLDWKIVLLGYVLYIVQKWIFKGCVLSFAQFGASDGKPKQHFTPYYLKKFFGFDTEEHVISRYLDYVVSPTVPLIAIIIQELFNFQPLLINIG
;
A
#
# COMPACT_ATOMS: atom_id res chain seq x y z
N MET A 1 -28.09 3.73 4.01
CA MET A 1 -27.40 3.65 5.32
C MET A 1 -26.35 2.56 5.33
N MET A 2 -26.70 1.29 5.11
CA MET A 2 -25.77 0.14 5.07
C MET A 2 -24.57 0.29 4.10
N ARG A 3 -24.79 0.84 2.89
CA ARG A 3 -23.70 1.12 1.92
C ARG A 3 -22.65 2.12 2.42
N LYS A 4 -23.03 3.11 3.24
CA LYS A 4 -22.06 4.08 3.81
C LYS A 4 -21.16 3.39 4.84
N PHE A 5 -21.72 2.51 5.67
CA PHE A 5 -20.95 1.74 6.66
C PHE A 5 -19.96 0.78 6.01
N ILE A 6 -20.37 0.06 4.96
CA ILE A 6 -19.48 -0.83 4.21
C ILE A 6 -18.31 -0.05 3.60
N ASN A 7 -18.57 1.11 3.02
CA ASN A 7 -17.50 1.94 2.45
C ASN A 7 -16.51 2.46 3.52
N ILE A 8 -17.00 2.81 4.72
CA ILE A 8 -16.13 3.20 5.84
C ILE A 8 -15.28 2.02 6.29
N PHE A 9 -15.88 0.82 6.41
CA PHE A 9 -15.17 -0.37 6.81
C PHE A 9 -14.05 -0.74 5.83
N ILE A 10 -14.34 -0.74 4.52
CA ILE A 10 -13.33 -0.99 3.48
C ILE A 10 -12.23 0.06 3.55
N ALA A 11 -12.57 1.33 3.77
CA ALA A 11 -11.58 2.40 3.88
C ALA A 11 -10.65 2.22 5.10
N LEU A 12 -11.20 1.89 6.25
CA LEU A 12 -10.43 1.62 7.47
C LEU A 12 -9.54 0.40 7.29
N PHE A 13 -10.07 -0.68 6.71
CA PHE A 13 -9.30 -1.88 6.42
C PHE A 13 -8.13 -1.58 5.46
N HIS A 14 -8.37 -0.80 4.40
CA HIS A 14 -7.33 -0.38 3.46
C HIS A 14 -6.26 0.48 4.14
N LEU A 15 -6.65 1.41 5.01
CA LEU A 15 -5.71 2.21 5.80
C LEU A 15 -4.86 1.32 6.72
N ILE A 16 -5.48 0.38 7.44
CA ILE A 16 -4.76 -0.54 8.32
C ILE A 16 -3.74 -1.36 7.53
N LEU A 17 -4.13 -1.91 6.37
CA LEU A 17 -3.19 -2.66 5.52
C LEU A 17 -2.00 -1.81 5.07
N ILE A 18 -2.22 -0.54 4.71
CA ILE A 18 -1.15 0.38 4.33
C ILE A 18 -0.21 0.61 5.52
N LEU A 19 -0.74 0.85 6.72
CA LEU A 19 0.08 1.07 7.92
C LEU A 19 0.88 -0.18 8.31
N VAL A 20 0.26 -1.36 8.22
CA VAL A 20 0.91 -2.65 8.44
C VAL A 20 2.03 -2.86 7.42
N ALA A 21 1.79 -2.58 6.14
CA ALA A 21 2.81 -2.66 5.10
C ALA A 21 3.97 -1.67 5.33
N LEU A 22 3.67 -0.40 5.64
CA LEU A 22 4.69 0.64 5.86
C LEU A 22 5.57 0.37 7.08
N THR A 23 5.04 -0.31 8.11
CA THR A 23 5.79 -0.67 9.32
C THR A 23 6.42 -2.06 9.25
N SER A 24 6.17 -2.82 8.18
CA SER A 24 6.60 -4.22 8.05
C SER A 24 8.11 -4.44 8.20
N PHE A 25 8.93 -3.47 7.81
CA PHE A 25 10.40 -3.52 7.95
C PHE A 25 10.89 -3.69 9.40
N LEU A 26 10.05 -3.35 10.39
CA LEU A 26 10.38 -3.48 11.82
C LEU A 26 10.09 -4.87 12.39
N TRP A 27 9.14 -5.61 11.84
CA TRP A 27 8.62 -6.82 12.48
C TRP A 27 8.54 -8.05 11.57
N LEU A 28 8.73 -7.89 10.26
CA LEU A 28 8.87 -8.97 9.30
C LEU A 28 10.30 -9.04 8.75
N ASP A 29 10.75 -10.28 8.53
CA ASP A 29 11.93 -10.60 7.73
C ASP A 29 11.88 -9.93 6.35
N TRP A 30 13.01 -9.34 5.93
CA TRP A 30 13.09 -8.60 4.67
C TRP A 30 12.70 -9.45 3.45
N LYS A 31 12.89 -10.77 3.47
CA LYS A 31 12.48 -11.67 2.38
C LYS A 31 10.95 -11.71 2.25
N ILE A 32 10.25 -11.74 3.39
CA ILE A 32 8.77 -11.69 3.42
C ILE A 32 8.30 -10.32 2.94
N VAL A 33 8.92 -9.24 3.41
CA VAL A 33 8.60 -7.87 2.97
C VAL A 33 8.78 -7.72 1.46
N LEU A 34 9.90 -8.22 0.93
CA LEU A 34 10.20 -8.21 -0.50
C LEU A 34 9.19 -9.04 -1.30
N LEU A 35 8.86 -10.25 -0.83
CA LEU A 35 7.83 -11.09 -1.46
C LEU A 35 6.48 -10.37 -1.49
N GLY A 36 6.08 -9.76 -0.38
CA GLY A 36 4.86 -8.96 -0.28
C GLY A 36 4.85 -7.79 -1.27
N TYR A 37 5.98 -7.09 -1.41
CA TYR A 37 6.13 -6.01 -2.39
C TYR A 37 6.01 -6.52 -3.84
N VAL A 38 6.64 -7.65 -4.17
CA VAL A 38 6.52 -8.27 -5.50
C VAL A 38 5.06 -8.65 -5.78
N LEU A 39 4.39 -9.30 -4.84
CA LEU A 39 2.96 -9.64 -4.96
C LEU A 39 2.09 -8.39 -5.15
N TYR A 40 2.39 -7.31 -4.44
CA TYR A 40 1.72 -6.03 -4.60
C TYR A 40 1.90 -5.46 -6.02
N ILE A 41 3.12 -5.47 -6.57
CA ILE A 41 3.37 -5.03 -7.95
C ILE A 41 2.60 -5.89 -8.94
N VAL A 42 2.69 -7.22 -8.81
CA VAL A 42 1.99 -8.18 -9.69
C VAL A 42 0.48 -7.93 -9.67
N GLN A 43 -0.10 -7.76 -8.47
CA GLN A 43 -1.50 -7.42 -8.30
C GLN A 43 -1.84 -6.10 -9.00
N LYS A 44 -1.00 -5.08 -8.88
CA LYS A 44 -1.23 -3.80 -9.58
C LYS A 44 -1.13 -3.92 -11.09
N TRP A 45 -0.26 -4.77 -11.61
CA TRP A 45 -0.14 -5.01 -13.05
C TRP A 45 -1.35 -5.75 -13.61
N ILE A 46 -1.81 -6.80 -12.93
CA ILE A 46 -2.96 -7.61 -13.35
C ILE A 46 -4.25 -6.78 -13.29
N PHE A 47 -4.48 -6.10 -12.17
CA PHE A 47 -5.74 -5.37 -11.93
C PHE A 47 -5.64 -3.88 -12.32
N LYS A 48 -4.53 -3.39 -12.86
CA LYS A 48 -4.33 -1.97 -13.20
C LYS A 48 -4.64 -1.00 -12.03
N GLY A 49 -4.44 -1.47 -10.79
CA GLY A 49 -4.79 -0.74 -9.58
C GLY A 49 -4.81 -1.64 -8.34
N CYS A 50 -5.11 -1.06 -7.17
CA CYS A 50 -5.28 -1.80 -5.92
C CYS A 50 -6.67 -2.45 -5.87
N VAL A 51 -6.76 -3.76 -5.58
CA VAL A 51 -8.03 -4.49 -5.47
C VAL A 51 -8.97 -3.85 -4.44
N LEU A 52 -8.44 -3.32 -3.35
CA LEU A 52 -9.27 -2.61 -2.37
C LEU A 52 -9.81 -1.29 -2.90
N SER A 53 -9.09 -0.59 -3.78
CA SER A 53 -9.63 0.60 -4.46
C SER A 53 -10.78 0.23 -5.40
N PHE A 54 -10.73 -0.92 -6.05
CA PHE A 54 -11.87 -1.44 -6.82
C PHE A 54 -13.08 -1.74 -5.94
N ALA A 55 -12.87 -2.42 -4.81
CA ALA A 55 -13.94 -2.75 -3.88
C ALA A 55 -14.59 -1.47 -3.30
N GLN A 56 -13.80 -0.43 -3.08
CA GLN A 56 -14.25 0.81 -2.45
C GLN A 56 -14.92 1.79 -3.43
N PHE A 57 -14.35 2.01 -4.61
CA PHE A 57 -14.77 3.04 -5.55
C PHE A 57 -15.44 2.48 -6.81
N GLY A 58 -15.42 1.16 -6.99
CA GLY A 58 -15.87 0.49 -8.19
C GLY A 58 -14.84 0.57 -9.32
N ALA A 59 -15.17 -0.09 -10.44
CA ALA A 59 -14.35 -0.14 -11.65
C ALA A 59 -14.91 0.76 -12.76
N SER A 60 -14.04 1.27 -13.63
CA SER A 60 -14.35 1.75 -14.97
C SER A 60 -13.20 1.32 -15.89
N ASP A 61 -13.49 0.74 -17.06
CA ASP A 61 -12.46 0.35 -18.05
C ASP A 61 -11.35 -0.55 -17.49
N GLY A 62 -11.71 -1.43 -16.55
CA GLY A 62 -10.77 -2.36 -15.90
C GLY A 62 -9.75 -1.69 -14.96
N LYS A 63 -10.00 -0.46 -14.52
CA LYS A 63 -9.23 0.27 -13.48
C LYS A 63 -10.17 0.77 -12.38
N PRO A 64 -9.69 1.02 -11.14
CA PRO A 64 -10.54 1.59 -10.11
C PRO A 64 -10.93 3.01 -10.52
N LYS A 65 -12.15 3.45 -10.17
CA LYS A 65 -12.59 4.81 -10.49
C LYS A 65 -11.72 5.88 -9.82
N GLN A 66 -11.17 5.56 -8.65
CA GLN A 66 -10.29 6.40 -7.85
C GLN A 66 -9.31 5.52 -7.08
N HIS A 67 -8.10 6.01 -6.87
CA HIS A 67 -7.09 5.43 -5.99
C HIS A 67 -7.25 5.95 -4.57
N PHE A 68 -6.97 5.08 -3.59
CA PHE A 68 -7.21 5.36 -2.17
C PHE A 68 -6.48 6.61 -1.67
N THR A 69 -5.15 6.62 -1.80
CA THR A 69 -4.32 7.70 -1.25
C THR A 69 -4.58 9.06 -1.92
N PRO A 70 -4.62 9.18 -3.26
CA PRO A 70 -4.96 10.44 -3.91
C PRO A 70 -6.35 10.97 -3.51
N TYR A 71 -7.36 10.09 -3.43
CA TYR A 71 -8.70 10.48 -3.00
C TYR A 71 -8.71 11.07 -1.60
N TYR A 72 -8.07 10.40 -0.64
CA TYR A 72 -8.07 10.84 0.75
C TYR A 72 -7.14 12.04 1.02
N LEU A 73 -6.04 12.17 0.27
CA LEU A 73 -5.19 13.37 0.30
C LEU A 73 -5.97 14.60 -0.17
N LYS A 74 -6.67 14.51 -1.30
CA LYS A 74 -7.51 15.60 -1.79
C LYS A 74 -8.66 15.90 -0.83
N LYS A 75 -9.34 14.86 -0.33
CA LYS A 75 -10.52 15.00 0.53
C LYS A 75 -10.25 15.63 1.89
N PHE A 76 -9.14 15.26 2.55
CA PHE A 76 -8.86 15.70 3.91
C PHE A 76 -7.82 16.81 4.00
N PHE A 77 -6.89 16.87 3.05
CA PHE A 77 -5.77 17.82 3.09
C PHE A 77 -5.82 18.84 1.95
N GLY A 78 -6.83 18.79 1.07
CA GLY A 78 -6.97 19.72 -0.05
C GLY A 78 -5.86 19.59 -1.09
N PHE A 79 -5.12 18.48 -1.10
CA PHE A 79 -4.01 18.26 -2.03
C PHE A 79 -4.56 18.03 -3.44
N ASP A 80 -4.57 19.08 -4.27
CA ASP A 80 -5.12 19.04 -5.63
C ASP A 80 -4.07 18.72 -6.69
N THR A 81 -3.26 17.70 -6.41
CA THR A 81 -2.30 17.16 -7.38
C THR A 81 -2.97 16.08 -8.22
N GLU A 82 -2.55 15.96 -9.48
CA GLU A 82 -3.05 14.95 -10.39
C GLU A 82 -2.87 13.53 -9.83
N GLU A 83 -3.93 12.74 -9.88
CA GLU A 83 -3.99 11.40 -9.28
C GLU A 83 -2.87 10.48 -9.77
N HIS A 84 -2.49 10.59 -11.04
CA HIS A 84 -1.44 9.78 -11.64
C HIS A 84 -0.05 10.16 -11.13
N VAL A 85 0.18 11.42 -10.76
CA VAL A 85 1.44 11.89 -10.17
C VAL A 85 1.59 11.30 -8.77
N ILE A 86 0.56 11.42 -7.93
CA ILE A 86 0.57 10.83 -6.59
C ILE A 86 0.73 9.32 -6.68
N SER A 87 -0.01 8.66 -7.58
CA SER A 87 0.07 7.21 -7.75
C SER A 87 1.46 6.75 -8.18
N ARG A 88 2.08 7.44 -9.15
CA ARG A 88 3.47 7.15 -9.57
C ARG A 88 4.46 7.37 -8.43
N TYR A 89 4.32 8.44 -7.67
CA TYR A 89 5.18 8.69 -6.51
C TYR A 89 5.08 7.57 -5.48
N LEU A 90 3.85 7.12 -5.18
CA LEU A 90 3.65 6.01 -4.26
C LEU A 90 4.25 4.70 -4.78
N ASP A 91 4.16 4.45 -6.08
CA ASP A 91 4.62 3.20 -6.68
C ASP A 91 6.13 3.10 -6.85
N TYR A 92 6.76 4.19 -7.26
CA TYR A 92 8.17 4.21 -7.62
C TYR A 92 9.07 4.80 -6.53
N VAL A 93 8.51 5.53 -5.57
CA VAL A 93 9.27 6.13 -4.47
C VAL A 93 8.88 5.49 -3.14
N VAL A 94 7.62 5.54 -2.75
CA VAL A 94 7.22 5.11 -1.38
C VAL A 94 7.16 3.60 -1.21
N SER A 95 6.61 2.86 -2.18
CA SER A 95 6.47 1.41 -2.06
C SER A 95 7.83 0.67 -2.03
N PRO A 96 8.82 0.99 -2.89
CA PRO A 96 10.12 0.32 -2.85
C PRO A 96 10.99 0.73 -1.64
N THR A 97 10.75 1.86 -0.99
CA THR A 97 11.56 2.23 0.19
C THR A 97 11.36 1.28 1.35
N VAL A 98 10.18 0.68 1.52
CA VAL A 98 9.90 -0.27 2.60
C VAL A 98 10.82 -1.51 2.54
N PRO A 99 10.86 -2.31 1.46
CA PRO A 99 11.79 -3.44 1.36
C PRO A 99 13.25 -3.00 1.36
N LEU A 100 13.59 -1.85 0.76
CA LEU A 100 14.97 -1.32 0.80
C LEU A 100 15.43 -1.01 2.24
N ILE A 101 14.57 -0.33 3.02
CA ILE A 101 14.84 -0.03 4.43
C ILE A 101 14.92 -1.32 5.24
N ALA A 102 14.04 -2.31 4.98
CA ALA A 102 14.09 -3.61 5.65
C ALA A 102 15.44 -4.30 5.42
N ILE A 103 15.92 -4.37 4.17
CA ILE A 103 17.22 -4.96 3.83
C ILE A 103 18.36 -4.18 4.51
N ILE A 104 18.37 -2.85 4.39
CA ILE A 104 19.43 -2.01 4.99
C ILE A 104 19.48 -2.21 6.51
N ILE A 105 18.35 -2.12 7.19
CA ILE A 105 18.30 -2.22 8.65
C ILE A 105 18.67 -3.63 9.13
N GLN A 106 18.17 -4.68 8.48
CA GLN A 106 18.41 -6.05 8.93
C GLN A 106 19.83 -6.53 8.57
N GLU A 107 20.33 -6.22 7.37
CA GLU A 107 21.66 -6.70 6.91
C GLU A 107 22.82 -5.80 7.36
N LEU A 108 22.67 -4.46 7.32
CA LEU A 108 23.77 -3.55 7.69
C LEU A 108 23.82 -3.27 9.19
N PHE A 109 22.67 -3.21 9.86
CA PHE A 109 22.60 -2.90 11.29
C PHE A 109 22.34 -4.14 12.16
N ASN A 110 22.30 -5.34 11.58
CA ASN A 110 21.99 -6.61 12.27
C ASN A 110 20.70 -6.57 13.09
N PHE A 111 19.75 -5.72 12.68
CA PHE A 111 18.48 -5.60 13.37
C PHE A 111 17.66 -6.87 13.16
N GLN A 112 17.21 -7.47 14.26
CA GLN A 112 16.37 -8.66 14.22
C GLN A 112 14.90 -8.24 14.14
N PRO A 113 14.11 -8.76 13.18
CA PRO A 113 12.69 -8.44 13.09
C PRO A 113 11.97 -8.90 14.36
N LEU A 114 11.05 -8.06 14.85
CA LEU A 114 10.41 -8.25 16.16
C LEU A 114 9.50 -9.49 16.27
N LEU A 115 8.97 -10.02 15.17
CA LEU A 115 7.97 -11.09 15.20
C LEU A 115 8.32 -12.31 14.35
N ILE A 116 8.77 -12.12 13.10
CA ILE A 116 9.06 -13.22 12.17
C ILE A 116 10.44 -13.05 11.57
N ASN A 117 11.32 -14.03 11.80
CA ASN A 117 12.64 -14.15 11.20
C ASN A 117 12.71 -15.48 10.43
N ILE A 118 13.01 -15.43 9.15
CA ILE A 118 13.23 -16.59 8.29
C ILE A 118 14.62 -16.52 7.65
N GLY A 119 15.65 -16.55 8.50
CA GLY A 119 17.01 -17.05 8.30
C GLY A 119 17.57 -16.95 6.88
#